data_AF-A0A971USK4-F1
#
_entry.id   AF-A0A971USK4-F1
#
_cell.length_a   1.000
_cell.length_b   1.000
_cell.length_c   1.000
_cell.angle_alpha   90.00
_cell.angle_beta   90.00
_cell.angle_gamma   90.00
#
_symmetry.space_group_name_H-M   'P 1'
#
loop_
_entity.id
_entity.type
_entity.pdbx_description
1 polymer ?
#
loop_
_entity_poly.entity_id
_entity_poly.type
_entity_poly.pdbx_seq_one_letter_code
_entity_poly.pdbx_strand_id
1 'polypeptide(L)'
;MRVLLPYMKKYWFYALLSPIMMILEVAADIVIPYLMSRIVDVGIANGDIDYIIKVGLIMVGAALLAMAFGIISSHAGARAGYGFAAEIRKDLFKRVQGFSFANLDKFTVSSLITRLTNDCNTIGQVTMMSLRMAIRAPFLMLFGLIMAININTSLARVFMVSIPIMIFA
;
A
#
# COMPACT_ATOMS: atom_id res chain seq x y z
N MET A 1 -15.11 3.99 14.55
CA MET A 1 -14.89 2.90 13.57
C MET A 1 -15.87 1.73 13.67
N ARG A 2 -16.30 1.29 14.87
CA ARG A 2 -17.23 0.14 15.04
C ARG A 2 -18.57 0.24 14.29
N VAL A 3 -19.09 1.46 14.10
CA VAL A 3 -20.34 1.72 13.37
C VAL A 3 -20.20 1.53 11.84
N LEU A 4 -18.98 1.62 11.31
CA LEU A 4 -18.71 1.55 9.86
C LEU A 4 -18.24 0.17 9.40
N LEU A 5 -17.71 -0.66 10.30
CA LEU A 5 -17.29 -2.04 10.03
C LEU A 5 -18.34 -2.93 9.32
N PRO A 6 -19.67 -2.78 9.55
CA PRO A 6 -20.68 -3.56 8.84
C PRO A 6 -20.65 -3.33 7.32
N TYR A 7 -20.35 -2.10 6.87
CA TYR A 7 -20.29 -1.73 5.45
C TYR A 7 -19.07 -2.31 4.73
N MET A 8 -18.00 -2.63 5.47
CA MET A 8 -16.82 -3.31 4.93
C MET A 8 -17.04 -4.82 4.73
N LYS A 9 -18.03 -5.45 5.38
CA LYS A 9 -18.25 -6.92 5.29
C LYS A 9 -18.46 -7.40 3.86
N LYS A 10 -19.13 -6.59 3.03
CA LYS A 10 -19.37 -6.90 1.60
C LYS A 10 -18.10 -6.88 0.75
N TYR A 11 -17.07 -6.17 1.20
CA TYR A 11 -15.79 -6.00 0.50
C TYR A 11 -14.61 -6.65 1.26
N TRP A 12 -14.88 -7.49 2.26
CA TRP A 12 -13.86 -8.13 3.09
C TRP A 12 -12.84 -8.91 2.28
N PHE A 13 -13.27 -9.60 1.22
CA PHE A 13 -12.36 -10.35 0.34
C PHE A 13 -11.30 -9.43 -0.30
N TYR A 14 -11.72 -8.28 -0.85
CA TYR A 14 -10.79 -7.31 -1.43
C TYR A 14 -9.95 -6.60 -0.38
N ALA A 15 -10.51 -6.38 0.81
CA ALA A 15 -9.81 -5.81 1.95
C ALA A 15 -8.71 -6.73 2.49
N LEU A 16 -8.84 -8.06 2.34
CA LEU A 16 -7.79 -9.02 2.71
C LEU A 16 -6.82 -9.30 1.56
N LEU A 17 -7.32 -9.32 0.32
CA LEU A 17 -6.50 -9.57 -0.88
C LEU A 17 -5.46 -8.48 -1.11
N SER A 18 -5.82 -7.20 -0.91
CA SER A 18 -4.90 -6.07 -1.09
C SER A 18 -3.64 -6.16 -0.20
N PRO A 19 -3.75 -6.42 1.13
CA PRO A 19 -2.66 -6.76 2.02
C PRO A 19 -1.73 -7.86 1.52
N ILE A 20 -2.31 -9.00 1.11
CA ILE A 20 -1.54 -10.18 0.73
C ILE A 20 -0.72 -9.88 -0.52
N MET A 21 -1.33 -9.23 -1.51
CA MET A 21 -0.66 -8.84 -2.75
C MET A 21 0.40 -7.76 -2.49
N MET A 22 0.19 -6.87 -1.52
CA MET A 22 1.19 -5.87 -1.11
C MET A 22 2.42 -6.53 -0.48
N ILE A 23 2.24 -7.56 0.34
CA ILE A 23 3.37 -8.28 0.94
C ILE A 23 4.20 -8.98 -0.15
N LEU A 24 3.53 -9.57 -1.15
CA LEU A 24 4.21 -10.19 -2.31
C LEU A 24 4.94 -9.16 -3.17
N GLU A 25 4.34 -7.99 -3.40
CA GLU A 25 4.99 -6.87 -4.10
C GLU A 25 6.28 -6.45 -3.36
N VAL A 26 6.19 -6.21 -2.05
CA VAL A 26 7.36 -5.79 -1.26
C VAL A 26 8.45 -6.86 -1.23
N ALA A 27 8.07 -8.14 -1.17
CA ALA A 27 9.04 -9.24 -1.25
C ALA A 27 9.76 -9.25 -2.61
N ALA A 28 9.03 -9.06 -3.71
CA ALA A 28 9.61 -8.98 -5.06
C ALA A 28 10.52 -7.76 -5.23
N ASP A 29 10.14 -6.60 -4.69
CA ASP A 29 10.98 -5.38 -4.69
C ASP A 29 12.33 -5.63 -4.00
N ILE A 30 12.36 -6.48 -2.98
CA ILE A 30 13.56 -6.79 -2.19
C ILE A 30 14.46 -7.85 -2.84
N VAL A 31 13.92 -8.65 -3.75
CA VAL A 31 14.73 -9.56 -4.57
C VAL A 31 15.64 -8.77 -5.52
N ILE A 32 15.22 -7.58 -5.99
CA ILE A 32 16.00 -6.74 -6.90
C ILE A 32 17.38 -6.37 -6.32
N PRO A 33 17.51 -5.78 -5.11
CA PRO A 33 18.81 -5.47 -4.51
C PRO A 33 19.65 -6.72 -4.19
N TYR A 34 19.02 -7.86 -3.90
CA TYR A 34 19.72 -9.14 -3.75
C TYR A 34 20.37 -9.62 -5.06
N LEU A 35 19.63 -9.54 -6.17
CA LEU A 35 20.18 -9.88 -7.48
C LEU A 35 21.27 -8.89 -7.90
N MET A 36 21.12 -7.60 -7.57
CA MET A 36 22.16 -6.60 -7.77
C MET A 36 23.44 -6.93 -7.01
N SER A 37 23.37 -7.39 -5.75
CA SER A 37 24.57 -7.76 -5.01
C SER A 37 25.31 -8.92 -5.69
N ARG A 38 24.58 -9.94 -6.18
CA ARG A 38 25.18 -11.05 -6.95
C ARG A 38 25.83 -10.61 -8.26
N ILE A 39 25.25 -9.64 -8.96
CA ILE A 39 25.88 -9.06 -10.16
C ILE A 39 27.24 -8.46 -9.78
N VAL A 40 27.32 -7.72 -8.68
CA VAL A 40 28.58 -7.09 -8.23
C VAL A 40 29.58 -8.13 -7.73
N ASP A 41 29.16 -9.01 -6.83
CA ASP A 41 30.03 -9.95 -6.11
C ASP A 41 30.54 -11.10 -7.00
N VAL A 42 29.74 -11.55 -7.97
CA VAL A 42 30.05 -12.72 -8.81
C VAL A 42 30.25 -12.32 -10.26
N GLY A 43 29.32 -11.54 -10.84
CA GLY A 43 29.38 -11.17 -12.25
C GLY A 43 30.56 -10.26 -12.56
N ILE A 44 30.64 -9.11 -11.88
CA ILE A 44 31.69 -8.12 -12.11
C ILE A 44 33.04 -8.62 -11.59
N ALA A 45 33.07 -9.24 -10.40
CA ALA A 45 34.32 -9.75 -9.81
C ALA A 45 35.00 -10.83 -10.67
N ASN A 46 34.23 -11.70 -11.34
CA ASN A 46 34.76 -12.75 -12.21
C ASN A 46 34.82 -12.35 -13.70
N GLY A 47 34.31 -11.16 -14.06
CA GLY A 47 34.23 -10.71 -15.46
C GLY A 47 33.26 -11.51 -16.33
N ASP A 48 32.30 -12.21 -15.74
CA ASP A 48 31.36 -13.09 -16.45
C ASP A 48 30.14 -12.29 -16.95
N ILE A 49 30.24 -11.80 -18.18
CA ILE A 49 29.19 -11.01 -18.84
C ILE A 49 27.91 -11.83 -19.06
N ASP A 50 28.04 -13.13 -19.33
CA ASP A 50 26.89 -14.01 -19.53
C ASP A 50 26.10 -14.19 -18.23
N TYR A 51 26.79 -14.28 -17.09
CA TYR A 51 26.15 -14.28 -15.78
C TYR A 51 25.42 -12.97 -15.51
N ILE A 52 26.06 -11.83 -15.78
CA ILE A 52 25.44 -10.50 -15.60
C ILE A 52 24.16 -10.36 -16.42
N ILE A 53 24.18 -10.78 -17.69
CA ILE A 53 23.01 -10.71 -18.58
C ILE A 53 21.89 -11.63 -18.09
N LYS A 54 22.19 -12.87 -17.70
CA LYS A 54 21.19 -13.82 -17.16
C LYS A 54 20.53 -13.29 -15.90
N VAL A 55 21.33 -12.79 -14.94
CA VAL A 55 20.81 -12.23 -13.69
C VAL A 55 20.02 -10.94 -13.95
N GLY A 56 20.49 -10.08 -14.86
CA GLY A 56 19.75 -8.90 -15.30
C GLY A 56 18.40 -9.23 -15.93
N LEU A 57 18.31 -10.29 -16.73
CA LEU A 57 17.03 -10.75 -17.29
C LEU A 57 16.07 -11.24 -16.20
N ILE A 58 16.59 -11.97 -15.21
CA ILE A 58 15.81 -12.40 -14.03
C ILE A 58 15.32 -11.18 -13.24
N MET A 59 16.14 -10.14 -13.09
CA MET A 59 15.73 -8.89 -12.44
C MET A 59 14.58 -8.20 -13.17
N VAL A 60 14.61 -8.15 -14.50
CA VAL A 60 13.50 -7.60 -15.29
C VAL A 60 12.23 -8.42 -15.05
N GLY A 61 12.33 -9.75 -15.04
CA GLY A 61 11.20 -10.63 -14.70
C GLY A 61 10.65 -10.36 -13.29
N ALA A 62 11.52 -10.19 -12.30
CA ALA A 62 11.13 -9.86 -10.93
C ALA A 62 10.43 -8.49 -10.84
N ALA A 63 10.94 -7.47 -11.56
CA ALA A 63 10.32 -6.15 -11.60
C ALA A 63 8.93 -6.18 -12.24
N LEU A 64 8.74 -6.95 -13.31
CA LEU A 64 7.42 -7.15 -13.93
C LEU A 64 6.44 -7.86 -13.00
N LEU A 65 6.91 -8.85 -12.24
CA LEU A 65 6.10 -9.52 -11.22
C LEU A 65 5.73 -8.58 -10.07
N ALA A 66 6.68 -7.78 -9.58
CA ALA A 66 6.43 -6.76 -8.57
C ALA A 66 5.36 -5.75 -9.05
N MET A 67 5.49 -5.27 -10.29
CA MET A 67 4.52 -4.39 -10.92
C MET A 67 3.13 -5.04 -11.00
N ALA A 68 3.04 -6.31 -11.41
CA ALA A 68 1.77 -7.03 -11.48
C ALA A 68 1.10 -7.14 -10.10
N PHE A 69 1.86 -7.53 -9.06
CA PHE A 69 1.35 -7.60 -7.68
C PHE A 69 0.92 -6.23 -7.16
N GLY A 70 1.67 -5.17 -7.47
CA GLY A 70 1.32 -3.80 -7.10
C GLY A 70 0.06 -3.30 -7.77
N ILE A 71 -0.17 -3.62 -9.05
CA ILE A 71 -1.41 -3.28 -9.75
C ILE A 71 -2.60 -4.01 -9.13
N ILE A 72 -2.47 -5.32 -8.86
CA ILE A 72 -3.55 -6.13 -8.26
C ILE A 72 -3.86 -5.63 -6.84
N SER A 73 -2.82 -5.40 -6.02
CA SER A 73 -2.97 -4.83 -4.68
C SER A 73 -3.66 -3.48 -4.74
N SER A 74 -3.28 -2.65 -5.72
CA SER A 74 -3.84 -1.32 -5.92
C SER A 74 -5.31 -1.35 -6.30
N HIS A 75 -5.68 -2.22 -7.24
CA HIS A 75 -7.05 -2.41 -7.66
C HIS A 75 -7.93 -2.96 -6.53
N ALA A 76 -7.45 -3.97 -5.81
CA ALA A 76 -8.17 -4.54 -4.67
C ALA A 76 -8.37 -3.50 -3.55
N GLY A 77 -7.35 -2.71 -3.23
CA GLY A 77 -7.42 -1.65 -2.23
C GLY A 77 -8.38 -0.54 -2.62
N ALA A 78 -8.35 -0.11 -3.89
CA ALA A 78 -9.28 0.89 -4.41
C ALA A 78 -10.74 0.38 -4.36
N ARG A 79 -10.96 -0.87 -4.76
CA ARG A 79 -12.29 -1.50 -4.75
C ARG A 79 -12.84 -1.69 -3.33
N ALA A 80 -11.97 -2.02 -2.37
CA ALA A 80 -12.33 -2.09 -0.95
C ALA A 80 -12.66 -0.70 -0.37
N GLY A 81 -11.79 0.29 -0.59
CA GLY A 81 -11.95 1.64 -0.03
C GLY A 81 -13.13 2.41 -0.62
N TYR A 82 -13.19 2.53 -1.95
CA TYR A 82 -14.26 3.26 -2.62
C TYR A 82 -15.58 2.48 -2.66
N GLY A 83 -15.55 1.15 -2.67
CA GLY A 83 -16.76 0.32 -2.54
C GLY A 83 -17.44 0.51 -1.18
N PHE A 84 -16.65 0.56 -0.10
CA PHE A 84 -17.11 0.92 1.24
C PHE A 84 -17.67 2.34 1.31
N ALA A 85 -16.97 3.32 0.73
CA ALA A 85 -17.44 4.71 0.68
C ALA A 85 -18.75 4.88 -0.11
N ALA A 86 -18.95 4.08 -1.17
CA ALA A 86 -20.17 4.11 -1.97
C ALA A 86 -21.40 3.63 -1.19
N GLU A 87 -21.26 2.59 -0.35
CA GLU A 87 -22.36 2.10 0.48
C GLU A 87 -22.72 3.12 1.58
N ILE A 88 -21.72 3.77 2.18
CA ILE A 88 -21.94 4.90 3.11
C ILE A 88 -22.68 6.04 2.42
N ARG A 89 -22.24 6.42 1.21
CA ARG A 89 -22.88 7.48 0.42
C ARG A 89 -24.36 7.18 0.17
N LYS A 90 -24.68 5.93 -0.16
CA LYS A 90 -26.06 5.49 -0.44
C LYS A 90 -26.96 5.62 0.80
N ASP A 91 -26.46 5.21 1.97
CA ASP A 91 -27.23 5.28 3.21
C ASP A 91 -27.37 6.71 3.74
N LEU A 92 -26.31 7.52 3.64
CA LEU A 92 -26.40 8.95 3.92
C LEU A 92 -27.42 9.62 3.00
N PHE A 93 -27.41 9.33 1.70
CA PHE A 93 -28.34 9.91 0.74
C PHE A 93 -29.80 9.53 1.04
N LYS A 94 -30.07 8.30 1.47
CA LYS A 94 -31.40 7.91 1.97
C LYS A 94 -31.82 8.69 3.21
N ARG A 95 -30.89 8.89 4.15
CA ARG A 95 -31.17 9.64 5.39
C ARG A 95 -31.47 11.11 5.10
N VAL A 96 -30.75 11.69 4.13
CA VAL A 96 -30.95 13.07 3.70
C VAL A 96 -32.33 13.28 3.07
N GLN A 97 -32.80 12.33 2.26
CA GLN A 97 -34.14 12.39 1.67
C GLN A 97 -35.28 12.32 2.70
N GLY A 98 -35.02 11.80 3.91
CA GLY A 98 -35.99 11.73 5.00
C GLY A 98 -36.05 12.98 5.89
N PHE A 99 -35.28 14.03 5.61
CA PHE A 99 -35.34 15.26 6.41
C PHE A 99 -36.61 16.07 6.09
N SER A 100 -37.34 16.43 7.14
CA SER A 100 -38.42 17.44 7.10
C SER A 100 -37.87 18.80 6.61
N PHE A 101 -38.69 19.55 5.87
CA PHE A 101 -38.39 20.88 5.34
C PHE A 101 -37.88 21.87 6.41
N ALA A 102 -38.28 21.72 7.68
CA ALA A 102 -37.80 22.57 8.80
C ALA A 102 -36.32 22.36 9.17
N ASN A 103 -35.70 21.24 8.78
CA ASN A 103 -34.27 20.97 9.01
C ASN A 103 -33.37 21.45 7.85
N LEU A 104 -33.96 21.79 6.69
CA LEU A 104 -33.25 22.33 5.52
C LEU A 104 -32.87 23.81 5.67
N ASP A 105 -33.49 24.52 6.61
CA ASP A 105 -33.16 25.92 6.94
C ASP A 105 -31.83 26.07 7.71
N LYS A 106 -31.36 25.02 8.40
CA LYS A 106 -30.07 25.02 9.12
C LYS A 106 -28.89 24.53 8.28
N PHE A 107 -29.15 23.70 7.27
CA PHE A 107 -28.13 23.19 6.35
C PHE A 107 -28.62 23.33 4.92
N THR A 108 -27.99 24.22 4.15
CA THR A 108 -28.31 24.37 2.72
C THR A 108 -28.12 23.05 1.98
N VAL A 109 -29.09 22.68 1.14
CA VAL A 109 -29.09 21.45 0.32
C VAL A 109 -27.76 21.29 -0.43
N SER A 110 -27.23 22.38 -0.98
CA SER A 110 -25.95 22.41 -1.71
C SER A 110 -24.75 22.06 -0.81
N SER A 111 -24.72 22.54 0.43
CA SER A 111 -23.67 22.21 1.41
C SER A 111 -23.73 20.73 1.81
N LEU A 112 -24.94 20.20 1.99
CA LEU A 112 -25.16 18.80 2.32
C LEU A 112 -24.65 17.86 1.22
N ILE A 113 -24.99 18.15 -0.05
CA ILE A 113 -24.52 17.36 -1.21
C ILE A 113 -23.00 17.41 -1.35
N THR A 114 -22.41 18.60 -1.15
CA THR A 114 -20.96 18.80 -1.25
C THR A 114 -20.22 18.01 -0.16
N ARG A 115 -20.69 18.07 1.09
CA ARG A 115 -20.14 17.26 2.20
C ARG A 115 -20.31 15.76 1.94
N LEU A 116 -21.49 15.34 1.53
CA LEU A 116 -21.78 13.93 1.26
C LEU A 116 -20.86 13.38 0.17
N THR A 117 -20.53 14.17 -0.84
CA THR A 117 -19.61 13.75 -1.92
C THR A 117 -18.15 13.78 -1.46
N ASN A 118 -17.69 14.91 -0.92
CA ASN A 118 -16.29 15.12 -0.52
C ASN A 118 -15.89 14.22 0.65
N ASP A 119 -16.73 14.12 1.68
CA ASP A 119 -16.42 13.33 2.88
C ASP A 119 -16.42 11.84 2.53
N CYS A 120 -17.36 11.36 1.71
CA CYS A 120 -17.35 9.97 1.24
C CYS A 120 -16.10 9.66 0.40
N ASN A 121 -15.68 10.56 -0.48
CA ASN A 121 -14.46 10.38 -1.26
C ASN A 121 -13.21 10.34 -0.36
N THR A 122 -13.15 11.23 0.63
CA THR A 122 -12.06 11.28 1.61
C THR A 122 -12.01 9.99 2.43
N ILE A 123 -13.15 9.50 2.93
CA ILE A 123 -13.23 8.23 3.64
C ILE A 123 -12.76 7.06 2.77
N GLY A 124 -13.15 7.04 1.49
CA GLY A 124 -12.71 6.02 0.54
C GLY A 124 -11.20 6.03 0.32
N GLN A 125 -10.63 7.22 0.12
CA GLN A 125 -9.19 7.40 -0.06
C GLN A 125 -8.41 7.04 1.20
N VAL A 126 -8.84 7.50 2.38
CA VAL A 126 -8.23 7.14 3.66
C VAL A 126 -8.28 5.63 3.86
N THR A 127 -9.41 4.98 3.59
CA THR A 127 -9.53 3.52 3.72
C THR A 127 -8.57 2.79 2.78
N MET A 128 -8.47 3.22 1.53
CA MET A 128 -7.52 2.66 0.55
C MET A 128 -6.06 2.87 0.99
N MET A 129 -5.70 4.09 1.39
CA MET A 129 -4.34 4.43 1.80
C MET A 129 -3.95 3.74 3.10
N SER A 130 -4.84 3.69 4.09
CA SER A 130 -4.60 2.97 5.34
C SER A 130 -4.34 1.49 5.08
N LEU A 131 -5.17 0.83 4.26
CA LEU A 131 -4.97 -0.59 3.96
C LEU A 131 -3.63 -0.85 3.26
N ARG A 132 -3.18 0.09 2.42
CA ARG A 132 -1.92 -0.03 1.67
C ARG A 132 -0.69 0.33 2.52
N MET A 133 -0.65 1.55 3.03
CA MET A 133 0.52 2.10 3.73
C MET A 133 0.75 1.43 5.09
N ALA A 134 -0.31 1.04 5.80
CA ALA A 134 -0.16 0.38 7.10
C ALA A 134 0.55 -0.98 6.98
N ILE A 135 0.57 -1.58 5.80
CA ILE A 135 1.18 -2.88 5.55
C ILE A 135 2.50 -2.70 4.80
N ARG A 136 2.52 -1.86 3.75
CA ARG A 136 3.74 -1.60 2.98
C ARG A 136 4.88 -1.12 3.85
N ALA A 137 4.66 -0.11 4.70
CA ALA A 137 5.72 0.51 5.49
C ALA A 137 6.41 -0.48 6.46
N PRO A 138 5.70 -1.21 7.35
CA PRO A 138 6.35 -2.13 8.28
C PRO A 138 6.99 -3.33 7.57
N PHE A 139 6.37 -3.88 6.51
CA PHE A 139 6.94 -5.01 5.80
C PHE A 139 8.17 -4.62 4.98
N LEU A 140 8.16 -3.43 4.36
CA LEU A 140 9.32 -2.90 3.65
C LEU A 140 10.49 -2.67 4.62
N MET A 141 10.20 -2.08 5.79
CA MET A 141 11.20 -1.91 6.85
C MET A 141 11.77 -3.26 7.31
N LEU A 142 10.89 -4.23 7.59
CA LEU A 142 11.29 -5.52 8.14
C LEU A 142 12.11 -6.34 7.14
N PHE A 143 11.60 -6.54 5.93
CA PHE A 143 12.32 -7.29 4.90
C PHE A 143 13.55 -6.53 4.38
N GLY A 144 13.49 -5.20 4.28
CA GLY A 144 14.62 -4.38 3.88
C GLY A 144 15.77 -4.46 4.89
N LEU A 145 15.46 -4.42 6.19
CA LEU A 145 16.46 -4.58 7.25
C LEU A 145 17.06 -5.99 7.26
N ILE A 146 16.24 -7.03 7.07
CA ILE A 146 16.73 -8.42 6.93
C ILE A 146 17.69 -8.53 5.74
N MET A 147 17.34 -7.97 4.58
CA MET A 147 18.23 -8.01 3.43
C MET A 147 19.50 -7.19 3.61
N ALA A 148 19.42 -6.01 4.22
CA ALA A 148 20.58 -5.19 4.51
C ALA A 148 21.61 -5.95 5.38
N ILE A 149 21.13 -6.67 6.40
CA ILE A 149 21.98 -7.50 7.27
C ILE A 149 22.63 -8.65 6.48
N ASN A 150 21.87 -9.29 5.57
CA ASN A 150 22.36 -10.39 4.73
C ASN A 150 23.42 -9.95 3.71
N ILE A 151 23.30 -8.77 3.12
CA ILE A 151 24.29 -8.26 2.15
C ILE A 151 25.56 -7.85 2.87
N ASN A 152 25.46 -7.04 3.93
CA ASN A 152 26.63 -6.61 4.69
C ASN A 152 26.27 -6.25 6.13
N THR A 153 26.56 -7.17 7.05
CA THR A 153 26.31 -7.02 8.49
C THR A 153 27.13 -5.89 9.14
N SER A 154 28.24 -5.47 8.53
CA SER A 154 29.05 -4.36 9.05
C SER A 154 28.40 -3.01 8.73
N LEU A 155 27.97 -2.82 7.48
CA LEU A 155 27.26 -1.60 7.05
C LEU A 155 25.88 -1.48 7.70
N ALA A 156 25.15 -2.59 7.86
CA ALA A 156 23.84 -2.61 8.50
C ALA A 156 23.89 -2.12 9.96
N ARG A 157 24.96 -2.46 10.71
CA ARG A 157 25.16 -1.98 12.09
C ARG A 157 25.34 -0.46 12.17
N VAL A 158 26.03 0.14 11.19
CA VAL A 158 26.20 1.60 11.12
C VAL A 158 24.84 2.27 10.92
N PHE A 159 24.01 1.76 10.00
CA PHE A 159 22.66 2.29 9.76
C PHE A 159 21.72 2.11 10.97
N MET A 160 21.85 1.00 11.69
CA MET A 160 21.03 0.74 12.89
C MET A 160 21.28 1.76 14.01
N VAL A 161 22.50 2.31 14.09
CA VAL A 161 22.86 3.35 15.07
C VAL A 161 22.58 4.76 14.54
N SER A 162 22.81 5.01 13.25
CA SER A 162 22.65 6.36 12.68
C SER A 162 21.18 6.79 12.52
N ILE A 163 20.27 5.86 12.18
CA ILE A 163 18.84 6.17 12.00
C ILE A 163 18.20 6.72 13.29
N PRO A 164 18.34 6.06 14.47
CA PRO A 164 17.84 6.61 15.72
C PRO A 164 18.44 7.97 16.05
N ILE A 165 19.76 8.14 15.87
CA ILE A 165 20.43 9.43 16.15
C ILE A 165 19.83 10.54 15.31
N MET A 166 19.55 10.31 14.03
CA MET A 166 18.94 11.31 13.14
C MET A 166 17.49 11.65 13.52
N ILE A 167 16.76 10.74 14.17
CA ILE A 167 15.39 10.99 14.65
C ILE A 167 15.41 11.89 15.89
N PHE A 168 16.47 11.80 16.71
CA PHE A 168 16.61 12.55 17.96
C PHE A 168 17.45 13.84 17.81
N ALA A 169 18.10 14.06 16.67
CA ALA A 169 18.86 15.26 16.33
C ALA A 169 18.01 16.26 15.54
#